data_AF-A0A497Q051-F1
#
_entry.id   AF-A0A497Q051-F1
#
_cell.length_a   1.000
_cell.length_b   1.000
_cell.length_c   1.000
_cell.angle_alpha   90.00
_cell.angle_beta   90.00
_cell.angle_gamma   90.00
#
_symmetry.space_group_name_H-M   'P 1'
#
loop_
_entity.id
_entity.type
_entity.pdbx_description
1 polymer ?
#
loop_
_entity_poly.entity_id
_entity_poly.type
_entity_poly.pdbx_seq_one_letter_code
_entity_poly.pdbx_strand_id
1 'polypeptide(L)'
;MPKTSYSKPSIGATGKTGSWRTFDPVVNYDECNKCRTCWLHCPEAVISIDEEGYPQWDYDYCKGCGICAEVCPKKCIEMVRTSDRVREAEK
;
A
#
# COMPACT_ATOMS: atom_id res chain seq x y z
N MET A 1 1.91 -18.91 3.36
CA MET A 1 0.66 -18.39 3.99
C MET A 1 -0.36 -19.50 4.04
N PRO A 2 -1.01 -19.77 5.19
CA PRO A 2 -2.14 -20.69 5.24
C PRO A 2 -3.24 -20.19 4.29
N LYS A 3 -4.03 -21.12 3.73
CA LYS A 3 -5.18 -20.79 2.88
C LYS A 3 -6.19 -20.01 3.71
N THR A 4 -6.12 -18.69 3.66
CA THR A 4 -7.11 -17.79 4.26
C THR A 4 -8.33 -17.74 3.35
N SER A 5 -9.50 -17.47 3.92
CA SER A 5 -10.79 -17.32 3.21
C SER A 5 -10.85 -16.07 2.30
N TYR A 6 -9.70 -15.60 1.84
CA TYR A 6 -9.49 -14.37 1.14
C TYR A 6 -9.65 -14.57 -0.37
N SER A 7 -10.56 -13.81 -0.97
CA SER A 7 -10.72 -13.75 -2.43
C SER A 7 -9.55 -12.97 -3.03
N LYS A 8 -8.79 -13.60 -3.94
CA LYS A 8 -7.75 -12.91 -4.67
C LYS A 8 -8.38 -11.93 -5.68
N PRO A 9 -7.89 -10.67 -5.75
CA PRO A 9 -8.36 -9.72 -6.76
C PRO A 9 -8.01 -10.21 -8.17
N SER A 10 -8.77 -9.74 -9.16
CA SER A 10 -8.46 -9.86 -10.59
C SER A 10 -8.37 -8.46 -11.22
N ILE A 11 -7.71 -8.37 -12.37
CA ILE A 11 -7.57 -7.10 -13.09
C ILE A 11 -8.96 -6.64 -13.57
N GLY A 12 -9.35 -5.44 -13.16
CA GLY A 12 -10.62 -4.83 -13.55
C GLY A 12 -10.62 -4.29 -14.98
N ALA A 13 -11.81 -4.00 -15.51
CA ALA A 13 -12.00 -3.53 -16.89
C ALA A 13 -11.29 -2.20 -17.22
N THR A 14 -11.00 -1.38 -16.20
CA THR A 14 -10.40 -0.06 -16.36
C THR A 14 -8.86 -0.10 -16.49
N GLY A 15 -8.23 -1.27 -16.33
CA GLY A 15 -6.78 -1.41 -16.40
C GLY A 15 -6.07 -0.81 -15.18
N LYS A 16 -4.94 -0.11 -15.39
CA LYS A 16 -4.11 0.48 -14.33
C LYS A 16 -4.80 1.69 -13.69
N THR A 17 -5.00 1.65 -12.38
CA THR A 17 -5.70 2.69 -11.60
C THR A 17 -4.77 3.64 -10.83
N GLY A 18 -3.45 3.47 -10.94
CA GLY A 18 -2.46 4.24 -10.19
C GLY A 18 -2.43 5.73 -10.51
N SER A 19 -2.94 6.14 -11.67
CA SER A 19 -3.04 7.55 -12.10
C SER A 19 -4.11 8.34 -11.35
N TRP A 20 -4.96 7.69 -10.56
CA TRP A 20 -6.05 8.34 -9.83
C TRP A 20 -5.57 9.02 -8.54
N ARG A 21 -4.31 8.78 -8.16
CA ARG A 21 -3.73 9.29 -6.93
C ARG A 21 -3.37 10.76 -7.01
N THR A 22 -3.58 11.42 -5.89
CA THR A 22 -2.90 12.68 -5.55
C THR A 22 -1.82 12.49 -4.48
N PHE A 23 -1.96 11.42 -3.68
CA PHE A 23 -1.09 11.09 -2.56
C PHE A 23 -0.68 9.62 -2.59
N ASP A 24 0.50 9.34 -2.05
CA ASP A 24 1.08 8.02 -1.92
C ASP A 24 1.38 7.67 -0.45
N PRO A 25 1.16 6.42 -0.03
CA PRO A 25 1.60 5.96 1.27
C PRO A 25 3.11 5.75 1.28
N VAL A 26 3.79 6.33 2.25
CA VAL A 26 5.22 6.10 2.54
C VAL A 26 5.31 5.54 3.96
N VAL A 27 5.97 4.39 4.10
CA VAL A 27 6.10 3.70 5.38
C VAL A 27 7.47 3.96 6.01
N ASN A 28 7.48 4.23 7.31
CA ASN A 28 8.68 4.16 8.12
C ASN A 28 8.88 2.72 8.60
N TYR A 29 9.86 2.02 8.03
CA TYR A 29 10.11 0.61 8.31
C TYR A 29 10.68 0.34 9.71
N ASP A 30 11.31 1.33 10.36
CA ASP A 30 11.87 1.19 11.71
C ASP A 30 10.77 1.09 12.78
N GLU A 31 9.63 1.76 12.55
CA GLU A 31 8.49 1.75 13.47
C GLU A 31 7.47 0.64 13.14
N CYS A 32 7.57 0.04 11.96
CA CYS A 32 6.64 -0.98 11.48
C CYS A 32 6.86 -2.32 12.20
N ASN A 33 5.85 -2.78 12.93
CA ASN A 33 5.87 -4.06 13.65
C ASN A 33 5.34 -5.25 12.83
N LYS A 34 5.21 -5.12 11.50
CA LYS A 34 4.81 -6.19 10.58
C LYS A 34 3.45 -6.84 10.92
N CYS A 35 2.51 -6.08 11.50
CA CYS A 35 1.18 -6.57 11.89
C CYS A 35 0.25 -6.92 10.70
N ARG A 36 0.57 -6.44 9.48
CA ARG A 36 -0.19 -6.70 8.24
C ARG A 36 -1.61 -6.14 8.20
N THR A 37 -1.95 -5.22 9.11
CA THR A 37 -3.26 -4.54 9.11
C THR A 37 -3.47 -3.74 7.82
N CYS A 38 -2.45 -3.01 7.36
CA CYS A 38 -2.51 -2.27 6.09
C CYS A 38 -2.83 -3.20 4.90
N TRP A 39 -2.17 -4.36 4.85
CA TRP A 39 -2.37 -5.38 3.84
C TRP A 39 -3.81 -5.92 3.83
N LEU A 40 -4.34 -6.28 5.00
CA LEU A 40 -5.67 -6.86 5.12
C LEU A 40 -6.80 -5.88 4.75
N HIS A 41 -6.63 -4.60 5.08
CA HIS A 41 -7.66 -3.58 4.87
C HIS A 41 -7.56 -2.84 3.54
N CYS A 42 -6.59 -3.18 2.69
CA CYS A 42 -6.48 -2.57 1.37
C CYS A 42 -7.65 -3.02 0.48
N PRO A 43 -8.57 -2.11 0.08
CA PRO A 43 -9.73 -2.51 -0.72
C PRO A 43 -9.36 -2.94 -2.14
N GLU A 44 -8.24 -2.41 -2.65
CA GLU A 44 -7.71 -2.74 -3.98
C GLU A 44 -6.78 -3.95 -3.95
N ALA A 45 -6.42 -4.45 -2.75
CA ALA A 45 -5.54 -5.61 -2.59
C ALA A 45 -4.16 -5.47 -3.27
N VAL A 46 -3.64 -4.24 -3.34
CA VAL A 46 -2.38 -3.87 -4.01
C VAL A 46 -1.16 -3.93 -3.11
N ILE A 47 -1.33 -4.33 -1.86
CA ILE A 47 -0.22 -4.48 -0.92
C ILE A 47 0.24 -5.93 -0.97
N SER A 48 1.52 -6.15 -1.18
CA SER A 48 2.18 -7.45 -1.01
C SER A 48 3.05 -7.43 0.25
N ILE A 49 3.42 -8.60 0.74
CA ILE A 49 4.33 -8.76 1.87
C ILE A 49 5.60 -9.40 1.34
N ASP A 50 6.74 -8.76 1.55
CA ASP A 50 8.05 -9.29 1.15
C ASP A 50 8.52 -10.45 2.05
N GLU A 51 9.70 -10.99 1.75
CA GLU A 51 10.29 -12.10 2.50
C GLU A 51 10.62 -11.73 3.95
N GLU A 52 10.92 -10.46 4.22
CA GLU A 52 11.21 -9.93 5.54
C GLU A 52 9.93 -9.60 6.34
N GLY A 53 8.77 -9.64 5.70
CA GLY A 53 7.46 -9.40 6.30
C GLY A 53 6.99 -7.95 6.25
N TYR A 54 7.66 -7.09 5.49
CA TYR A 54 7.28 -5.69 5.30
C TYR A 54 6.27 -5.51 4.15
N PRO A 55 5.38 -4.52 4.26
CA PRO A 55 4.42 -4.21 3.21
C PRO A 55 5.07 -3.48 2.04
N GLN A 56 4.69 -3.89 0.82
CA GLN A 56 5.09 -3.27 -0.45
C GLN A 56 3.84 -2.92 -1.25
N TRP A 57 3.79 -1.72 -1.84
CA TRP A 57 2.63 -1.26 -2.60
C TRP A 57 2.86 -1.37 -4.10
N ASP A 58 1.91 -1.96 -4.81
CA ASP A 58 1.82 -1.83 -6.26
C ASP A 58 1.24 -0.46 -6.62
N TYR A 59 2.14 0.44 -7.03
CA TYR A 59 1.76 1.78 -7.41
C TYR A 59 1.06 1.85 -8.78
N ASP A 60 1.05 0.80 -9.59
CA ASP A 60 0.28 0.82 -10.85
C ASP A 60 -1.24 0.74 -10.61
N TYR A 61 -1.65 0.28 -9.42
CA TYR A 61 -3.08 0.10 -9.08
C TYR A 61 -3.51 0.83 -7.80
N CYS A 62 -2.58 1.14 -6.89
CA CYS A 62 -2.92 1.87 -5.67
C CYS A 62 -3.59 3.22 -5.99
N LYS A 63 -4.76 3.46 -5.38
CA LYS A 63 -5.56 4.69 -5.57
C LYS A 63 -5.26 5.79 -4.55
N GLY A 64 -4.35 5.54 -3.60
CA GLY A 64 -3.94 6.53 -2.61
C GLY A 64 -5.05 6.96 -1.65
N CYS A 65 -5.99 6.05 -1.34
CA CYS A 65 -7.14 6.33 -0.50
C CYS A 65 -6.82 6.59 0.99
N GLY A 66 -5.59 6.32 1.44
CA GLY A 66 -5.16 6.57 2.81
C GLY A 66 -5.65 5.57 3.87
N ILE A 67 -6.49 4.57 3.52
CA ILE A 67 -7.00 3.59 4.48
C ILE A 67 -5.87 2.86 5.21
N CYS A 68 -4.80 2.49 4.49
CA CYS A 68 -3.64 1.82 5.08
C CYS A 68 -2.96 2.64 6.18
N ALA A 69 -2.88 3.97 6.01
CA ALA A 69 -2.36 4.88 7.03
C ALA A 69 -3.32 5.02 8.21
N GLU A 70 -4.62 5.12 7.94
CA GLU A 70 -5.63 5.26 8.99
C GLU A 70 -5.67 4.03 9.90
N VAL A 71 -5.69 2.82 9.34
CA VAL A 71 -5.77 1.58 10.13
C VAL A 71 -4.44 1.18 10.78
N CYS A 72 -3.34 1.85 10.46
CA CYS A 72 -2.04 1.50 11.01
C CYS A 72 -2.00 1.77 12.53
N PRO A 73 -1.86 0.75 13.38
CA PRO A 73 -1.87 0.95 14.84
C PRO A 73 -0.65 1.73 15.33
N LYS A 74 0.47 1.65 14.60
CA LYS A 74 1.71 2.40 14.87
C LYS A 74 1.72 3.79 14.24
N LYS A 75 0.76 4.10 13.36
CA LYS A 75 0.71 5.35 12.57
C LYS A 75 2.03 5.66 11.83
N CYS A 76 2.76 4.62 11.44
CA CYS A 76 4.06 4.70 10.74
C CYS A 76 3.94 4.84 9.20
N ILE A 77 2.75 5.15 8.68
CA ILE A 77 2.51 5.34 7.25
C ILE A 77 2.01 6.76 7.05
N GLU A 78 2.77 7.55 6.31
CA GLU A 78 2.45 8.93 5.96
C GLU A 78 1.91 9.01 4.53
N MET A 79 0.94 9.89 4.29
CA MET A 79 0.41 10.17 2.97
C MET A 79 1.09 11.41 2.38
N VAL A 80 2.06 11.20 1.49
CA VAL A 80 2.81 12.28 0.83
C VAL A 80 2.23 12.59 -0.54
N ARG A 81 2.40 13.81 -1.08
CA ARG A 81 1.97 14.09 -2.45
C ARG A 81 2.77 13.24 -3.43
N THR A 82 2.10 12.71 -4.45
CA THR A 82 2.75 11.89 -5.48
C THR A 82 3.89 12.62 -6.18
N SER A 83 3.77 13.94 -6.37
CA SER A 83 4.85 14.77 -6.94
C SER A 83 6.13 14.74 -6.12
N ASP A 84 6.03 14.59 -4.80
CA ASP A 84 7.17 14.66 -3.89
C ASP A 84 7.86 13.29 -3.80
N ARG A 85 7.10 12.19 -3.81
CA ARG A 85 7.63 10.81 -3.85
C ARG A 85 8.45 10.51 -5.11
N VAL A 86 7.98 10.98 -6.28
CA VAL A 86 8.70 10.73 -7.56
C VAL A 86 10.08 11.39 -7.54
N ARG A 87 10.18 12.60 -6.97
CA ARG A 87 11.46 13.32 -6.85
C ARG A 87 12.45 12.61 -5.94
N GLU A 88 11.98 11.89 -4.93
CA GLU A 88 12.82 11.09 -4.04
C GLU A 88 13.25 9.77 -4.67
N ALA A 89 12.43 9.18 -5.55
CA ALA A 89 12.75 7.93 -6.23
C ALA A 89 13.71 8.07 -7.43
N GLU A 90 13.83 9.28 -8.00
CA GLU A 90 14.73 9.58 -9.13
C GLU A 90 16.14 10.04 -8.69
N LYS A 91 16.37 10.20 -7.39
CA LYS A 91 17.70 10.44 -6.81
C LYS A 91 18.44 9.13 -6.58
#